data_AF-A0AAU2QWR3-F1
#
_entry.id   AF-A0AAU2QWR3-F1
#
_cell.length_a   1.000
_cell.length_b   1.000
_cell.length_c   1.000
_cell.angle_alpha   90.00
_cell.angle_beta   90.00
_cell.angle_gamma   90.00
#
_symmetry.space_group_name_H-M   'P 1'
#
loop_
_entity.id
_entity.type
_entity.pdbx_description
1 polymer ?
#
loop_
_entity_poly.entity_id
_entity_poly.type
_entity_poly.pdbx_seq_one_letter_code
_entity_poly.pdbx_strand_id
1 'polypeptide(L)' 'MTAPPPVCRHCDEPITDPDEAIYIGHEPGNSGPGWDIWAHRAQADLLRPDPVAIHALARVLIARALRSDA' A
#
# COMPACT_ATOMS: atom_id res chain seq x y z
N MET A 1 3.56 -2.12 27.12
CA MET A 1 2.40 -1.54 26.42
C MET A 1 2.25 -2.28 25.11
N THR A 2 1.11 -2.93 24.87
CA THR A 2 0.81 -3.53 23.57
C THR A 2 0.35 -2.43 22.63
N ALA A 3 0.93 -2.37 21.42
CA ALA A 3 0.46 -1.43 20.41
C ALA A 3 -1.02 -1.73 20.06
N PRO A 4 -1.84 -0.71 19.76
CA PRO A 4 -3.19 -0.95 19.28
C PRO A 4 -3.16 -1.77 17.98
N PRO A 5 -4.19 -2.59 17.70
CA PRO A 5 -4.28 -3.32 16.45
C PRO A 5 -4.29 -2.34 15.25
N PRO A 6 -3.68 -2.71 14.12
CA PRO A 6 -3.76 -1.91 12.91
C PRO A 6 -5.20 -1.83 12.41
N VAL A 7 -5.53 -0.79 11.65
CA VAL A 7 -6.85 -0.58 11.05
C VAL A 7 -6.79 -0.94 9.57
N CYS A 8 -7.75 -1.72 9.10
CA CYS A 8 -7.84 -2.09 7.69
C CYS A 8 -8.19 -0.87 6.84
N ARG A 9 -7.36 -0.58 5.82
CA ARG A 9 -7.59 0.54 4.90
C ARG A 9 -8.82 0.38 4.01
N HIS A 10 -9.35 -0.83 3.86
CA HIS A 10 -10.49 -1.09 2.99
C HIS A 10 -11.84 -0.83 3.70
N CYS A 11 -11.99 -1.31 4.94
CA CYS A 11 -13.25 -1.23 5.70
C CYS A 11 -13.19 -0.30 6.92
N ASP A 12 -12.03 0.29 7.23
CA ASP A 12 -11.78 1.16 8.39
C ASP A 12 -12.02 0.48 9.76
N GLU A 13 -12.06 -0.86 9.81
CA GLU A 13 -12.20 -1.63 11.05
C GLU A 13 -10.84 -2.12 11.59
N PRO A 14 -10.67 -2.27 12.92
CA PRO A 14 -9.47 -2.85 13.52
C PRO A 14 -9.28 -4.32 13.11
N ILE A 15 -8.04 -4.68 12.78
CA ILE A 15 -7.64 -6.06 12.49
C ILE A 15 -7.29 -6.73 13.82
N THR A 16 -8.24 -7.50 14.36
CA THR A 16 -8.13 -8.10 15.69
C THR A 16 -7.34 -9.41 15.71
N ASP A 17 -7.33 -10.13 14.59
CA ASP A 17 -6.49 -11.30 14.38
C ASP A 17 -5.18 -10.89 13.68
N PRO A 18 -4.02 -10.98 14.35
CA PRO A 18 -2.73 -10.64 13.76
C PRO A 18 -2.40 -11.45 12.50
N ASP A 19 -2.90 -12.68 12.38
CA ASP A 19 -2.64 -13.53 11.21
C ASP A 19 -3.40 -13.05 9.97
N GLU A 20 -4.44 -12.23 10.13
CA GLU A 20 -5.20 -11.63 9.03
C GLU A 20 -4.64 -10.26 8.60
N ALA A 21 -3.64 -9.72 9.30
CA ALA A 21 -3.03 -8.44 8.98
C ALA A 21 -2.02 -8.57 7.83
N ILE A 22 -2.32 -7.95 6.69
CA ILE A 22 -1.40 -7.83 5.55
C ILE A 22 -0.88 -6.40 5.48
N TYR A 23 0.44 -6.25 5.48
CA TYR A 23 1.11 -4.99 5.21
C TYR A 23 1.01 -4.65 3.71
N ILE A 24 0.55 -3.45 3.40
CA ILE A 24 0.29 -2.99 2.03
C ILE A 24 1.39 -2.03 1.56
N GLY A 25 1.88 -1.19 2.46
CA GLY A 25 2.84 -0.14 2.11
C GLY A 25 2.86 0.98 3.14
N HIS A 26 3.34 2.13 2.69
CA HIS A 26 3.45 3.33 3.51
C HIS A 26 2.66 4.48 2.90
N GLU A 27 2.01 5.30 3.71
CA GLU A 27 1.39 6.55 3.25
C GLU A 27 2.48 7.56 2.86
N PRO A 28 2.61 7.96 1.58
CA PRO A 28 3.74 8.77 1.12
C PRO A 28 3.80 10.18 1.74
N GLY A 29 2.68 10.68 2.26
CA GLY A 29 2.57 12.00 2.88
C GLY A 29 2.78 12.03 4.40
N ASN A 30 2.97 10.88 5.05
CA ASN A 30 3.07 10.79 6.49
C ASN A 30 4.46 10.30 6.93
N SER A 31 4.92 10.76 8.09
CA SER A 31 6.13 10.25 8.73
C SER A 31 5.88 10.17 10.24
N GLY A 32 5.74 8.94 10.76
CA GLY A 32 5.42 8.68 12.17
C GLY A 32 4.30 7.65 12.38
N PRO A 33 3.62 7.63 13.54
CA PRO A 33 2.52 6.71 13.80
C PRO A 33 1.41 6.82 12.74
N GLY A 34 0.94 5.68 12.23
CA GLY A 34 -0.01 5.64 11.12
C GLY A 34 0.63 5.80 9.74
N TRP A 35 1.95 5.65 9.64
CA TRP A 35 2.66 5.60 8.36
C TRP A 35 2.42 4.28 7.62
N ASP A 36 2.31 3.16 8.34
CA ASP A 36 2.07 1.84 7.75
C ASP A 36 0.60 1.64 7.40
N ILE A 37 0.35 1.17 6.19
CA ILE A 37 -0.97 0.82 5.67
C ILE A 37 -1.14 -0.70 5.79
N TRP A 38 -2.24 -1.10 6.42
CA TRP A 38 -2.60 -2.48 6.63
C TRP A 38 -3.98 -2.79 6.03
N ALA A 39 -4.21 -4.05 5.68
CA ALA A 39 -5.52 -4.54 5.28
C ALA A 39 -5.77 -5.95 5.84
N HIS A 40 -7.03 -6.33 5.97
CA HIS A 40 -7.38 -7.75 6.12
C HIS A 40 -6.88 -8.52 4.91
N ARG A 41 -6.38 -9.74 5.11
CA ARG A 41 -5.89 -10.63 4.06
C ARG A 41 -6.90 -10.79 2.92
N ALA A 42 -8.17 -11.01 3.25
CA ALA A 42 -9.24 -11.14 2.27
C ALA A 42 -9.54 -9.88 1.46
N GLN A 43 -9.05 -8.71 1.89
CA GLN A 43 -9.35 -7.40 1.31
C GLN A 43 -8.12 -6.72 0.70
N ALA A 44 -6.93 -7.29 0.84
CA ALA A 44 -5.68 -6.69 0.37
C ALA A 44 -5.74 -6.38 -1.13
N ASP A 45 -6.29 -7.30 -1.94
CA ASP A 45 -6.43 -7.15 -3.39
C ASP A 45 -7.54 -6.18 -3.82
N LEU A 46 -8.40 -5.75 -2.89
CA LEU A 46 -9.45 -4.75 -3.16
C LEU A 46 -8.92 -3.32 -3.05
N LEU A 47 -7.71 -3.14 -2.51
CA LEU A 47 -7.05 -1.85 -2.50
C LEU A 47 -6.50 -1.53 -3.88
N ARG A 48 -6.69 -0.28 -4.31
CA ARG A 48 -6.07 0.18 -5.56
C ARG A 48 -4.55 0.23 -5.37
N PRO A 49 -3.75 -0.08 -6.41
CA PRO A 49 -2.31 0.03 -6.32
C PRO A 49 -1.88 1.45 -5.96
N ASP A 50 -0.75 1.58 -5.26
CA ASP A 50 -0.18 2.86 -4.86
C ASP A 50 -0.02 3.79 -6.08
N PRO A 51 -0.63 5.00 -6.07
CA PRO A 51 -0.54 5.95 -7.18
C PRO A 51 0.90 6.36 -7.55
N VAL A 52 1.79 6.46 -6.56
CA VAL A 52 3.22 6.75 -6.76
C VAL A 52 3.90 5.58 -7.46
N ALA A 53 3.61 4.35 -7.06
CA ALA A 53 4.13 3.16 -7.73
C ALA A 53 3.64 3.09 -9.19
N ILE A 54 2.36 3.37 -9.44
CA ILE A 54 1.80 3.45 -10.80
C ILE A 54 2.54 4.51 -11.63
N HIS A 55 2.72 5.72 -11.08
CA HIS A 55 3.44 6.80 -11.77
C HIS A 55 4.91 6.45 -12.04
N ALA A 56 5.59 5.80 -11.09
CA ALA A 56 6.97 5.37 -11.26
C ALA A 56 7.09 4.32 -12.39
N LEU A 57 6.22 3.31 -12.39
CA LEU A 57 6.17 2.30 -13.45
C LEU A 57 5.90 2.92 -14.81
N ALA A 58 4.91 3.83 -14.91
CA ALA A 58 4.59 4.52 -16.15
C ALA A 58 5.81 5.28 -16.71
N ARG A 59 6.54 6.01 -15.87
CA ARG A 59 7.78 6.69 -16.27
C ARG A 59 8.84 5.73 -16.82
N VAL A 60 9.04 4.59 -16.16
CA VAL A 60 9.99 3.56 -16.61
C VAL A 60 9.58 3.01 -17.97
N LEU A 61 8.31 2.67 -18.16
CA LEU A 61 7.78 2.12 -19.41
C LEU A 61 7.92 3.12 -20.56
N ILE A 62 7.54 4.38 -20.36
CA ILE A 62 7.72 5.46 -21.35
C ILE A 62 9.19 5.60 -21.71
N ALA A 63 10.08 5.64 -20.72
CA ALA A 63 11.51 5.78 -20.97
C ALA A 63 12.09 4.57 -21.73
N ARG A 64 11.57 3.35 -21.49
CA ARG A 64 11.97 2.16 -22.25
C ARG A 64 11.49 2.21 -23.70
N ALA A 65 10.25 2.65 -23.94
CA ALA A 65 9.71 2.79 -25.28
C ALA A 65 10.54 3.78 -26.11
N LEU A 66 10.80 4.98 -25.56
CA LEU A 66 11.61 6.00 -26.24
C LEU A 66 13.05 5.55 -26.55
N ARG A 67 13.61 4.61 -25.76
CA ARG A 67 14.93 4.03 -26.03
C ARG A 67 14.90 2.85 -26.99
N SER A 68 13.74 2.23 -27.21
CA SER A 68 13.59 1.10 -28.13
C SER A 68 13.32 1.58 -29.57
N ASP A 69 12.86 2.83 -29.73
CA ASP A 69 12.60 3.49 -31.01
C ASP A 69 13.81 4.29 -31.55
N ALA A 70 14.96 4.23 -30.88
CA ALA A 70 16.22 4.94 -31.22
C ALA A 70 17.32 3.94 -31.59
#